data_AF-A0A1J3J6N9-F1
#
_entry.id   AF-A0A1J3J6N9-F1
#
_cell.length_a   1.000
_cell.length_b   1.000
_cell.length_c   1.000
_cell.angle_alpha   90.00
_cell.angle_beta   90.00
_cell.angle_gamma   90.00
#
_symmetry.space_group_name_H-M   'P 1'
#
loop_
_entity.id
_entity.type
_entity.pdbx_description
1 polymer ?
#
loop_
_entity_poly.entity_id
_entity_poly.type
_entity_poly.pdbx_seq_one_letter_code
_entity_poly.pdbx_strand_id
1 'polypeptide(L)'
;LKWLDLKNCKKLKSLPELPPNLECLDAHGCDSLEKVSSPLACLVVTGQIHSTFIFTNCNKLDQAAKSNIISYTRKKGQLISDAHSRYNG
;
A
#
# COMPACT_ATOMS: atom_id res chain seq x y z
N LEU A 1 3.28 -7.23 -13.22
CA LEU A 1 1.99 -6.57 -12.94
C LEU A 1 2.28 -5.23 -12.26
N LYS A 2 1.70 -4.13 -12.76
CA LYS A 2 1.92 -2.77 -12.22
C LYS A 2 0.66 -2.15 -11.59
N TRP A 3 -0.52 -2.56 -12.03
CA TRP A 3 -1.80 -2.00 -11.61
C TRP A 3 -2.74 -3.14 -11.19
N LEU A 4 -3.42 -2.97 -10.06
CA LEU A 4 -4.42 -3.90 -9.54
C LEU A 4 -5.66 -3.11 -9.11
N ASP A 5 -6.77 -3.32 -9.82
CA ASP A 5 -8.06 -2.69 -9.54
C ASP A 5 -8.98 -3.73 -8.88
N LEU A 6 -9.37 -3.46 -7.63
CA LEU A 6 -10.23 -4.30 -6.79
C LEU A 6 -11.42 -3.50 -6.26
N LYS A 7 -11.79 -2.41 -6.93
CA LYS A 7 -12.85 -1.51 -6.51
C LYS A 7 -14.14 -2.26 -6.23
N ASN A 8 -14.79 -1.92 -5.13
CA ASN A 8 -16.09 -2.45 -4.71
C ASN A 8 -16.13 -3.99 -4.59
N CYS A 9 -14.99 -4.65 -4.34
CA CYS A 9 -14.95 -6.08 -4.07
C CYS A 9 -15.49 -6.39 -2.66
N LYS A 10 -16.81 -6.28 -2.49
CA LYS A 10 -17.50 -6.38 -1.18
C LYS A 10 -17.40 -7.74 -0.50
N LYS A 11 -16.96 -8.80 -1.20
CA LYS A 11 -16.73 -10.13 -0.64
C LYS A 11 -15.26 -10.41 -0.31
N LEU A 12 -14.35 -9.52 -0.71
CA LEU A 12 -12.92 -9.68 -0.47
C LEU A 12 -12.64 -9.45 1.02
N LYS A 13 -12.13 -10.48 1.70
CA LYS A 13 -11.81 -10.41 3.14
C LYS A 13 -10.34 -10.14 3.43
N SER A 14 -9.47 -10.57 2.53
CA SER A 14 -8.03 -10.48 2.73
C SER A 14 -7.31 -10.26 1.41
N LEU A 15 -6.26 -9.46 1.42
CA LEU A 15 -5.30 -9.38 0.34
C LEU A 15 -4.06 -10.23 0.65
N PRO A 16 -3.58 -11.05 -0.30
CA PRO A 16 -2.32 -11.76 -0.17
C PRO A 16 -1.14 -10.79 -0.28
N GLU A 17 0.07 -11.34 -0.27
CA GLU A 17 1.28 -10.57 -0.54
C GLU A 17 1.18 -9.92 -1.94
N LEU A 18 1.41 -8.61 -2.00
CA LEU A 18 1.31 -7.85 -3.25
C LEU A 18 2.60 -8.01 -4.08
N PRO A 19 2.51 -7.96 -5.42
CA PRO A 19 3.69 -8.02 -6.28
C PRO A 19 4.67 -6.88 -5.95
N PRO A 20 5.99 -7.14 -6.00
CA PRO A 20 7.01 -6.13 -5.66
C PRO A 20 7.06 -4.96 -6.64
N ASN A 21 6.52 -5.12 -7.84
CA ASN A 21 6.48 -4.09 -8.89
C ASN A 21 5.11 -3.42 -9.03
N LEU A 22 4.25 -3.54 -8.02
CA LEU A 22 2.92 -2.94 -8.04
C LEU A 22 3.01 -1.43 -7.76
N GLU A 23 2.75 -0.64 -8.79
CA GLU A 23 2.71 0.82 -8.72
C GLU A 23 1.34 1.32 -8.24
N CYS A 24 0.26 0.58 -8.49
CA CYS A 24 -1.08 0.99 -8.07
C CYS A 24 -1.94 -0.17 -7.58
N LEU A 25 -2.58 0.02 -6.43
CA LEU A 25 -3.68 -0.79 -5.92
C LEU A 25 -4.85 0.12 -5.60
N ASP A 26 -6.00 -0.12 -6.22
CA ASP A 26 -7.25 0.53 -5.82
C ASP A 26 -8.22 -0.51 -5.25
N ALA A 27 -8.37 -0.52 -3.93
CA ALA A 27 -9.31 -1.38 -3.21
C ALA A 27 -10.49 -0.58 -2.64
N HIS A 28 -10.83 0.59 -3.19
CA HIS A 28 -11.89 1.42 -2.62
C HIS A 28 -13.21 0.66 -2.51
N GLY A 29 -13.97 0.93 -1.44
CA GLY A 29 -15.29 0.32 -1.23
C GLY A 29 -15.27 -1.19 -0.98
N CYS A 30 -14.12 -1.76 -0.61
CA CYS A 30 -14.03 -3.15 -0.16
C CYS A 30 -14.49 -3.26 1.30
N ASP A 31 -15.79 -3.21 1.53
CA ASP A 31 -16.38 -3.17 2.88
C ASP A 31 -16.05 -4.39 3.76
N SER A 32 -15.80 -5.56 3.15
CA SER A 32 -15.45 -6.78 3.87
C SER A 32 -13.95 -6.97 4.07
N LEU A 33 -13.11 -6.07 3.57
CA LEU A 33 -11.66 -6.22 3.63
C LEU A 33 -11.18 -6.00 5.06
N GLU A 34 -10.67 -7.07 5.68
CA GLU A 34 -10.19 -7.09 7.06
C GLU A 34 -8.67 -7.06 7.11
N LYS A 35 -8.03 -7.87 6.25
CA LYS A 35 -6.58 -8.11 6.30
C LYS A 35 -5.90 -7.64 5.03
N VAL A 36 -4.74 -7.00 5.19
CA VAL A 36 -3.80 -6.76 4.10
C VAL A 36 -2.47 -7.35 4.51
N SER A 37 -2.00 -8.36 3.77
CA SER A 37 -0.68 -8.93 4.01
C SER A 37 0.39 -7.86 3.87
N SER A 38 1.38 -7.89 4.75
CA SER A 38 2.58 -7.09 4.59
C SER A 38 3.32 -7.56 3.35
N PRO A 39 3.39 -6.72 2.31
CA PRO A 39 4.71 -6.24 1.91
C PRO A 39 4.64 -4.78 1.42
N LEU A 40 4.13 -3.88 2.25
CA LEU A 40 4.56 -2.47 2.10
C LEU A 40 6.09 -2.35 2.31
N ALA A 41 6.70 -3.41 2.85
CA ALA A 41 8.13 -3.69 2.89
C ALA A 41 8.82 -3.76 1.51
N CYS A 42 8.10 -3.96 0.39
CA CYS A 42 8.71 -3.94 -0.94
C CYS A 42 9.29 -2.57 -1.32
N LEU A 43 8.86 -1.48 -0.67
CA LEU A 43 9.45 -0.14 -0.86
C LEU A 43 10.97 -0.12 -0.62
N VAL A 44 11.44 -0.87 0.38
CA VAL A 44 12.86 -0.91 0.75
C VAL A 44 13.68 -1.69 -0.29
N VAL A 45 13.09 -2.76 -0.83
CA VAL A 45 13.75 -3.63 -1.82
C VAL A 45 13.80 -2.98 -3.21
N THR A 46 12.74 -2.26 -3.58
CA THR A 46 12.56 -1.77 -4.96
C THR A 46 12.82 -0.28 -5.13
N GLY A 47 12.95 0.49 -4.04
CA GLY A 47 13.09 1.94 -4.08
C GLY A 47 11.87 2.64 -4.71
N GLN A 48 10.71 1.99 -4.78
CA GLN A 48 9.54 2.50 -5.50
C GLN A 48 8.83 3.64 -4.78
N ILE A 49 9.30 4.87 -4.99
CA ILE A 49 8.64 6.09 -4.50
C ILE A 49 7.34 6.45 -5.26
N HIS A 50 7.09 5.81 -6.41
CA HIS A 50 5.94 6.11 -7.29
C HIS A 50 4.74 5.17 -7.11
N SER A 51 4.56 4.61 -5.92
CA SER A 51 3.47 3.66 -5.63
C SER A 51 2.25 4.33 -4.97
N THR A 52 1.03 3.97 -5.38
CA THR A 52 -0.23 4.52 -4.85
C THR A 52 -1.17 3.40 -4.43
N PHE A 53 -1.56 3.36 -3.15
CA PHE A 53 -2.47 2.35 -2.62
C PHE A 53 -3.70 3.02 -1.99
N ILE A 54 -4.89 2.64 -2.45
CA ILE A 54 -6.16 3.25 -2.07
C ILE A 54 -7.00 2.24 -1.29
N PHE A 55 -7.36 2.60 -0.06
CA PHE A 55 -8.19 1.80 0.85
C PHE A 55 -9.40 2.59 1.38
N THR A 56 -9.85 3.61 0.64
CA THR A 56 -10.99 4.45 1.03
C THR A 56 -12.25 3.60 1.14
N ASN A 57 -13.05 3.82 2.18
CA ASN A 57 -14.27 3.04 2.49
C ASN A 57 -14.01 1.54 2.75
N CYS A 58 -12.79 1.14 3.12
CA CYS A 58 -12.52 -0.21 3.62
C CYS A 58 -12.75 -0.27 5.14
N ASN A 59 -14.02 -0.28 5.54
CA ASN A 59 -14.43 -0.03 6.93
C ASN A 59 -14.05 -1.15 7.93
N LYS A 60 -13.85 -2.38 7.45
CA LYS A 60 -13.52 -3.54 8.29
C LYS A 60 -12.03 -3.83 8.45
N LEU A 61 -11.16 -2.95 7.95
CA LEU A 61 -9.70 -3.14 8.12
C LEU A 61 -9.35 -3.27 9.60
N ASP A 62 -8.67 -4.37 9.92
CA ASP A 62 -8.21 -4.65 11.28
C ASP A 62 -7.07 -3.70 11.69
N GLN A 63 -6.72 -3.73 12.97
CA GLN A 63 -5.69 -2.84 13.51
C GLN A 63 -4.30 -3.11 12.93
N ALA A 64 -4.00 -4.37 12.59
CA ALA A 64 -2.73 -4.74 11.99
C ALA A 64 -2.62 -4.19 10.55
N ALA A 65 -3.70 -4.30 9.78
CA ALA A 65 -3.83 -3.77 8.44
C ALA A 65 -3.68 -2.23 8.43
N LYS A 66 -4.34 -1.53 9.35
CA LYS A 66 -4.19 -0.08 9.53
C LYS A 66 -2.75 0.30 9.89
N SER A 67 -2.13 -0.43 10.82
CA SER A 67 -0.73 -0.22 11.21
C SER A 67 0.23 -0.39 10.03
N ASN A 68 0.01 -1.41 9.20
CA ASN A 68 0.79 -1.63 7.98
C ASN A 68 0.67 -0.44 7.02
N ILE A 69 -0.56 0.04 6.74
CA ILE A 69 -0.83 1.19 5.87
C ILE A 69 -0.13 2.46 6.40
N ILE A 70 -0.18 2.72 7.71
CA ILE A 70 0.50 3.87 8.32
C ILE A 70 2.02 3.75 8.18
N SER A 71 2.56 2.55 8.45
CA SER A 71 3.99 2.26 8.35
C SER A 71 4.53 2.51 6.94
N TYR A 72 3.76 2.12 5.91
CA TYR A 72 4.06 2.42 4.52
C TYR A 72 4.15 3.91 4.22
N THR A 73 3.11 4.68 4.59
CA THR A 73 3.06 6.11 4.32
C THR A 73 4.26 6.81 4.96
N ARG A 74 4.64 6.40 6.17
CA ARG A 74 5.85 6.90 6.85
C ARG A 74 7.13 6.55 6.09
N LYS A 75 7.34 5.28 5.73
CA LYS A 75 8.53 4.82 4.99
C LYS A 75 8.65 5.51 3.64
N LYS A 76 7.55 5.67 2.92
CA LYS A 76 7.50 6.37 1.63
C LYS A 76 7.94 7.84 1.79
N GLY A 77 7.44 8.52 2.82
CA GLY A 77 7.87 9.89 3.13
C GLY A 77 9.37 10.00 3.43
N GLN A 78 9.93 9.05 4.19
CA GLN A 78 11.38 8.98 4.44
C GLN A 78 12.17 8.83 3.14
N LEU A 79 11.80 7.88 2.28
CA LEU A 79 12.47 7.66 1.00
C LEU A 79 12.41 8.89 0.07
N ILE A 80 11.28 9.60 0.06
CA ILE A 80 11.14 10.85 -0.71
C ILE A 80 12.06 11.94 -0.15
N SER A 81 12.15 12.06 1.17
CA SER A 81 13.06 13.01 1.84
C SER A 81 14.53 12.68 1.51
N ASP A 82 14.92 11.41 1.58
CA ASP A 82 16.27 10.95 1.27
C ASP A 82 16.63 11.13 -0.20
N ALA A 83 15.66 10.97 -1.10
CA ALA A 83 15.86 11.25 -2.52
C ALA A 83 16.10 12.75 -2.78
N HIS A 84 15.36 13.64 -2.10
CA HIS A 84 15.56 15.09 -2.20
C HIS A 84 16.90 15.54 -1.61
N SER A 85 17.36 14.97 -0.50
CA SER A 85 18.64 15.35 0.10
C SER A 85 19.83 14.99 -0.78
N ARG A 86 19.78 13.85 -1.50
CA ARG A 86 20.80 13.46 -2.48
C ARG A 86 20.89 14.36 -3.71
N TYR A 87 19.80 15.03 -4.08
CA TYR A 87 19.77 15.92 -5.24
C TYR A 87 20.31 17.33 -4.94
N ASN A 88 20.16 17.79 -3.69
CA ASN A 88 20.56 19.13 -3.25
C ASN A 88 21.93 19.19 -2.55
N GLY A 89 22.69 18.08 -2.56
CA GLY A 89 23.98 17.93 -1.89
C GLY A 89 25.15 17.79 -2.86
#